data_AF-A0A6N3EA44-F1
#
_entry.id   AF-A0A6N3EA44-F1
#
_cell.length_a   1.000
_cell.length_b   1.000
_cell.length_c   1.000
_cell.angle_alpha   90.00
_cell.angle_beta   90.00
_cell.angle_gamma   90.00
#
_symmetry.space_group_name_H-M   'P 1'
#
loop_
_entity.id
_entity.type
_entity.pdbx_description
1 polymer ?
#
loop_
_entity_poly.entity_id
_entity_poly.type
_entity_poly.pdbx_seq_one_letter_code
_entity_poly.pdbx_strand_id
1 'polypeptide(L)'
;MLITNTKQKADGQIESHRKLTERVHAAGGKIAAQIYHAGRETSSAVTGVQPVAPSAVREPSMPETPRELTIPEIHTLVEQFGDCAKRAKAAGFDAVEVHGAHGYLAGAF
;
A
#
# COMPACT_ATOMS: atom_id res chain seq x y z
N MET A 1 1.79 -2.98 -5.26
CA MET A 1 0.33 -2.79 -5.28
C MET A 1 -0.03 -1.84 -4.15
N LEU A 2 -0.77 -0.76 -4.43
CA LEU A 2 -1.05 0.28 -3.43
C LEU A 2 -2.23 -0.14 -2.55
N ILE A 3 -2.12 0.05 -1.24
CA ILE A 3 -3.26 -0.05 -0.33
C ILE A 3 -4.11 1.20 -0.54
N THR A 4 -5.35 1.03 -0.99
CA THR A 4 -6.27 2.14 -1.27
C THR A 4 -7.50 2.09 -0.38
N ASN A 5 -8.10 3.26 -0.17
CA ASN A 5 -9.27 3.42 0.70
C ASN A 5 -10.57 2.81 0.14
N THR A 6 -10.58 2.28 -1.09
CA THR A 6 -11.79 1.74 -1.73
C THR A 6 -11.52 0.37 -2.34
N LYS A 7 -12.17 -0.68 -1.78
CA LYS A 7 -12.04 -2.07 -2.24
C LYS A 7 -12.35 -2.24 -3.74
N GLN A 8 -13.40 -1.60 -4.25
CA GLN A 8 -13.80 -1.71 -5.66
C GLN A 8 -12.74 -1.17 -6.65
N LYS A 9 -12.06 -0.06 -6.33
CA LYS A 9 -10.96 0.44 -7.18
C LYS A 9 -9.73 -0.49 -7.12
N ALA A 10 -9.47 -1.09 -5.96
CA ALA A 10 -8.37 -2.03 -5.79
C ALA A 10 -8.60 -3.35 -6.54
N ASP A 11 -9.82 -3.88 -6.56
CA ASP A 11 -10.16 -5.12 -7.27
C ASP A 11 -10.00 -4.96 -8.78
N GLY A 12 -10.30 -3.77 -9.33
CA GLY A 12 -10.09 -3.44 -10.74
C GLY A 12 -8.63 -3.54 -11.21
N GLN A 13 -7.65 -3.55 -10.28
CA GLN A 13 -6.24 -3.68 -10.63
C GLN A 13 -5.83 -5.13 -10.91
N ILE A 14 -6.58 -6.13 -10.43
CA ILE A 14 -6.20 -7.55 -10.48
C ILE A 14 -5.95 -8.02 -11.91
N GLU A 15 -6.87 -7.75 -12.84
CA GLU A 15 -6.75 -8.21 -14.23
C GLU A 15 -5.53 -7.61 -14.94
N SER A 16 -5.29 -6.31 -14.75
CA SER A 16 -4.12 -5.66 -15.34
C SER A 16 -2.80 -6.23 -14.80
N HIS A 17 -2.75 -6.54 -13.51
CA HIS A 17 -1.56 -7.12 -12.87
C HIS A 17 -1.39 -8.59 -13.24
N ARG A 18 -2.48 -9.35 -13.44
CA ARG A 18 -2.40 -10.73 -13.94
C ARG A 18 -1.72 -10.81 -15.29
N LYS A 19 -2.06 -9.90 -16.21
CA LYS A 19 -1.38 -9.81 -17.51
C LYS A 19 0.13 -9.55 -17.38
N LEU A 20 0.57 -8.86 -16.32
CA LEU A 20 1.99 -8.62 -16.05
C LEU A 20 2.67 -9.88 -15.51
N THR A 21 2.09 -10.53 -14.51
CA THR A 21 2.66 -11.73 -13.89
C THR A 21 2.73 -12.88 -14.88
N GLU A 22 1.70 -13.09 -15.69
CA GLU A 22 1.67 -14.07 -16.79
C GLU A 22 2.83 -13.87 -17.78
N ARG A 23 3.15 -12.62 -18.15
CA ARG A 23 4.28 -12.32 -19.04
C ARG A 23 5.63 -12.63 -18.40
N VAL A 24 5.80 -12.31 -17.12
CA VAL A 24 7.03 -12.63 -16.38
C VAL A 24 7.21 -14.14 -16.27
N HIS A 25 6.13 -14.87 -15.95
CA HIS A 25 6.16 -16.32 -15.84
C HIS A 25 6.40 -17.00 -17.20
N ALA A 26 5.83 -16.48 -18.30
CA ALA A 26 6.09 -16.97 -19.64
C ALA A 26 7.56 -16.83 -20.06
N ALA A 27 8.27 -15.84 -19.49
CA ALA A 27 9.71 -15.65 -19.65
C ALA A 27 10.56 -16.48 -18.65
N GLY A 28 9.94 -17.33 -17.82
CA GLY A 28 10.61 -18.14 -16.80
C GLY A 28 10.99 -17.39 -15.52
N GLY A 29 10.51 -16.15 -15.35
CA GLY A 29 10.81 -15.31 -14.20
C GLY A 29 9.90 -15.56 -12.99
N LYS A 30 10.25 -14.89 -11.89
CA LYS A 30 9.46 -14.79 -10.65
C LYS A 30 9.29 -13.33 -10.26
N ILE A 31 8.16 -12.99 -9.67
CA ILE A 31 7.83 -11.60 -9.32
C ILE A 31 7.10 -11.49 -7.98
N ALA A 32 7.57 -10.57 -7.14
CA ALA A 32 6.94 -10.20 -5.89
C ALA A 32 6.18 -8.87 -6.02
N ALA A 33 5.04 -8.75 -5.35
CA ALA A 33 4.35 -7.47 -5.20
C ALA A 33 4.85 -6.78 -3.94
N GLN A 34 5.53 -5.64 -4.09
CA GLN A 34 5.77 -4.75 -2.95
C GLN A 34 4.47 -4.01 -2.61
N ILE A 35 3.96 -4.19 -1.39
CA ILE A 35 2.75 -3.57 -0.88
C ILE A 35 3.11 -2.50 0.15
N TYR A 36 2.46 -1.34 0.07
CA TYR A 36 2.81 -0.19 0.90
C TYR A 36 1.62 0.71 1.18
N HIS A 37 1.79 1.55 2.20
CA HIS A 37 0.93 2.67 2.54
C HIS A 37 1.80 3.91 2.75
N ALA A 38 1.50 5.01 2.07
CA ALA A 38 2.38 6.18 2.04
C ALA A 38 2.53 6.87 3.40
N GLY A 39 1.53 6.76 4.28
CA GLY A 39 1.60 7.33 5.62
C GLY A 39 1.73 8.85 5.54
N ARG A 40 2.79 9.42 6.15
CA ARG A 40 3.11 10.85 6.09
C ARG A 40 3.78 11.32 4.80
N GLU A 41 4.26 10.40 3.96
CA GLU A 41 4.93 10.67 2.67
C GLU A 41 3.94 10.91 1.52
N THR A 42 2.80 11.55 1.80
CA THR A 42 1.76 11.90 0.81
C THR A 42 1.02 13.17 1.24
N SER A 43 0.13 13.68 0.38
CA SER A 43 -0.74 14.81 0.68
C SER A 43 -2.19 14.52 0.29
N SER A 44 -3.13 15.28 0.88
CA SER A 44 -4.54 15.24 0.52
C SER A 44 -4.78 15.63 -0.95
N ALA A 45 -3.89 16.43 -1.55
CA ALA A 45 -3.95 16.72 -2.99
C ALA A 45 -3.74 15.48 -3.87
N VAL A 46 -3.03 14.46 -3.38
CA VAL A 46 -2.77 13.20 -4.11
C VAL A 46 -3.82 12.13 -3.78
N THR A 47 -4.16 11.97 -2.50
CA THR A 47 -5.00 10.86 -2.02
C THR A 47 -6.46 11.24 -1.80
N GLY A 48 -6.78 12.54 -1.79
CA GLY A 48 -8.09 13.08 -1.44
C GLY A 48 -8.41 13.05 0.06
N VAL A 49 -7.48 12.61 0.91
CA VAL A 49 -7.67 12.50 2.36
C VAL A 49 -6.43 12.98 3.11
N GLN A 50 -6.61 13.49 4.33
CA GLN A 50 -5.47 13.88 5.18
C GLN A 50 -4.55 12.67 5.41
N PRO A 51 -3.22 12.81 5.25
CA PRO A 51 -2.24 11.79 5.58
C PRO A 51 -2.36 11.29 7.02
N VAL A 52 -1.95 10.05 7.28
CA VAL A 52 -1.98 9.42 8.60
C VAL A 52 -0.63 8.84 8.97
N ALA A 53 -0.28 8.83 10.25
CA ALA A 53 0.98 8.31 10.77
C ALA A 53 0.85 7.88 12.24
N PRO A 54 1.85 7.18 12.82
CA PRO A 54 1.84 6.80 14.24
C PRO A 54 1.87 8.00 15.20
N SER A 55 2.28 9.17 14.73
CA SER A 55 2.25 10.43 15.47
C SER A 55 2.07 11.60 14.50
N ALA A 56 1.59 12.74 15.00
CA ALA A 56 1.40 13.97 14.22
C ALA A 56 2.71 14.71 13.90
N VAL A 57 3.70 14.00 13.36
CA VAL A 57 5.02 14.53 12.99
C VAL A 57 5.09 14.69 11.48
N ARG A 58 5.19 15.95 11.02
CA ARG A 58 5.30 16.30 9.60
C ARG A 58 6.65 15.86 9.03
N GLU A 59 6.64 15.26 7.84
CA GLU A 59 7.85 15.12 7.05
C GLU A 59 8.22 16.47 6.42
N PRO A 60 9.45 16.99 6.59
CA PRO A 60 9.82 18.34 6.15
C PRO A 60 9.52 18.65 4.68
N SER A 61 9.67 17.66 3.80
CA SER A 61 9.43 17.76 2.36
C SER A 61 7.94 17.74 1.96
N MET A 62 7.05 17.31 2.86
CA MET A 62 5.62 17.12 2.57
C MET A 62 4.79 18.33 3.00
N PRO A 63 3.75 18.75 2.26
CA PRO A 63 3.03 19.99 2.55
C PRO A 63 2.12 19.93 3.79
N GLU A 64 1.82 18.72 4.28
CA GLU A 64 0.79 18.50 5.30
C GLU A 64 1.36 17.78 6.53
N THR A 65 0.83 18.13 7.71
CA THR A 65 1.07 17.36 8.94
C THR A 65 0.09 16.19 8.97
N PRO A 66 0.56 14.93 9.14
CA PRO A 66 -0.33 13.78 9.20
C PRO A 66 -1.16 13.82 10.49
N ARG A 67 -2.32 13.19 10.46
CA ARG A 67 -3.08 12.88 11.67
C ARG A 67 -2.53 11.62 12.34
N GLU A 68 -2.48 11.64 13.67
CA GLU A 68 -2.16 10.45 14.46
C GLU A 68 -3.24 9.36 14.29
N LEU A 69 -2.79 8.13 14.07
CA LEU A 69 -3.63 6.95 13.98
C LEU A 69 -4.16 6.55 15.35
N THR A 70 -5.45 6.21 15.41
CA THR A 70 -6.03 5.53 16.57
C THR A 70 -5.78 4.02 16.50
N ILE A 71 -5.81 3.33 17.65
CA ILE A 71 -5.67 1.86 17.71
C ILE A 71 -6.66 1.12 16.79
N PRO A 72 -7.96 1.46 16.75
CA PRO A 72 -8.90 0.83 15.81
C PRO A 72 -8.52 1.02 14.33
N GLU A 73 -7.97 2.18 13.97
CA GLU A 73 -7.51 2.45 12.60
C GLU A 73 -6.28 1.60 12.25
N ILE A 74 -5.39 1.36 13.22
CA ILE A 74 -4.25 0.45 13.03
C ILE A 74 -4.74 -0.96 12.70
N HIS A 75 -5.73 -1.48 13.43
CA HIS A 75 -6.31 -2.79 13.12
C HIS A 75 -6.95 -2.83 11.73
N THR A 76 -7.65 -1.75 11.35
CA THR A 76 -8.21 -1.61 9.99
C THR A 76 -7.12 -1.65 8.93
N LEU A 77 -5.99 -0.97 9.16
CA LEU A 77 -4.85 -0.97 8.24
C LEU A 77 -4.25 -2.38 8.10
N VAL A 78 -4.09 -3.12 9.20
CA VAL A 78 -3.61 -4.52 9.16
C VAL A 78 -4.51 -5.39 8.25
N GLU A 79 -5.83 -5.26 8.38
CA GLU A 79 -6.77 -5.95 7.51
C GLU A 79 -6.61 -5.52 6.04
N GLN A 80 -6.40 -4.24 5.78
CA GLN A 80 -6.18 -3.71 4.43
C GLN A 80 -4.87 -4.22 3.80
N PHE A 81 -3.78 -4.35 4.57
CA PHE A 81 -2.55 -5.03 4.13
C PHE A 81 -2.85 -6.49 3.75
N GLY A 82 -3.61 -7.20 4.59
CA GLY A 82 -4.03 -8.58 4.32
C GLY A 82 -4.89 -8.70 3.05
N ASP A 83 -5.85 -7.81 2.85
CA ASP A 83 -6.67 -7.77 1.64
C ASP A 83 -5.83 -7.41 0.39
N CYS A 84 -4.83 -6.53 0.50
CA CYS A 84 -3.90 -6.24 -0.59
C CYS A 84 -3.07 -7.48 -0.97
N ALA A 85 -2.57 -8.23 0.02
CA ALA A 85 -1.85 -9.48 -0.21
C ALA A 85 -2.72 -10.56 -0.90
N LYS A 86 -4.00 -10.68 -0.51
CA LYS A 86 -4.96 -11.58 -1.18
C LYS A 86 -5.14 -11.21 -2.66
N ARG A 87 -5.23 -9.92 -2.98
CA ARG A 87 -5.33 -9.44 -4.37
C ARG A 87 -4.05 -9.69 -5.15
N ALA A 88 -2.88 -9.47 -4.55
CA ALA A 88 -1.60 -9.81 -5.18
C ALA A 88 -1.54 -11.30 -5.53
N LYS A 89 -1.98 -12.19 -4.63
CA LYS A 89 -2.11 -13.62 -4.93
C LYS A 89 -3.09 -13.89 -6.08
N ALA A 90 -4.27 -13.26 -6.07
CA ALA A 90 -5.26 -13.40 -7.16
C ALA A 90 -4.76 -12.87 -8.52
N ALA A 91 -3.83 -11.92 -8.51
CA ALA A 91 -3.15 -11.41 -9.68
C ALA A 91 -1.92 -12.25 -10.09
N GLY A 92 -1.63 -13.36 -9.42
CA GLY A 92 -0.57 -14.28 -9.81
C GLY A 92 0.85 -13.90 -9.38
N PHE A 93 1.03 -12.99 -8.42
CA PHE A 93 2.36 -12.75 -7.84
C PHE A 93 2.84 -13.97 -7.04
N ASP A 94 4.15 -14.27 -7.10
CA ASP A 94 4.76 -15.40 -6.40
C ASP A 94 5.00 -15.11 -4.91
N ALA A 95 5.16 -13.83 -4.58
CA ALA A 95 5.42 -13.37 -3.22
C ALA A 95 4.87 -11.96 -3.00
N VAL A 96 4.83 -11.56 -1.72
CA VAL A 96 4.52 -10.20 -1.29
C VAL A 96 5.66 -9.71 -0.42
N GLU A 97 6.09 -8.48 -0.67
CA GLU A 97 7.03 -7.76 0.19
C GLU A 97 6.28 -6.63 0.89
N VAL A 98 6.35 -6.57 2.21
CA VAL A 98 5.80 -5.45 2.99
C VAL A 98 6.83 -4.33 3.02
N HIS A 99 6.47 -3.16 2.48
CA HIS A 99 7.42 -2.06 2.39
C HIS A 99 7.60 -1.32 3.72
N GLY A 100 8.70 -1.62 4.42
CA GLY A 100 9.07 -1.01 5.70
C GLY A 100 10.23 -0.01 5.62
N ALA A 101 10.41 0.68 4.48
CA ALA A 101 11.53 1.61 4.27
C ALA A 101 11.05 2.98 3.75
N HIS A 102 12.00 3.90 3.54
CA HIS A 102 11.79 5.24 2.95
C HIS A 102 10.80 6.15 3.70
N GLY A 103 10.59 5.95 5.00
CA GLY A 103 9.70 6.80 5.81
C GLY A 103 8.20 6.53 5.63
N TYR A 104 7.83 5.56 4.78
CA TYR A 104 6.44 5.12 4.61
C TYR A 104 5.88 4.48 5.88
N LEU A 105 4.56 4.29 5.91
CA LEU A 105 3.81 4.06 7.14
C LEU A 105 4.39 2.95 8.03
N ALA A 106 4.69 1.78 7.47
CA ALA A 106 5.19 0.65 8.26
C ALA A 106 6.58 0.90 8.86
N GLY A 107 7.42 1.69 8.18
CA GLY A 107 8.74 2.07 8.68
C GLY A 107 8.73 3.31 9.59
N ALA A 108 7.57 3.90 9.85
CA ALA A 108 7.41 5.08 10.68
C ALA A 108 6.90 4.79 12.11
N PHE A 109 6.65 3.51 12.43
CA PHE A 109 6.28 3.05 13.78
C PHE A 109 7.48 2.89 14.70
#